data_AF-A0AAD7NIH2-F1
#
_entry.id   AF-A0AAD7NIH2-F1
#
_cell.length_a   1.000
_cell.length_b   1.000
_cell.length_c   1.000
_cell.angle_alpha   90.00
_cell.angle_beta   90.00
_cell.angle_gamma   90.00
#
_symmetry.space_group_name_H-M   'P 1'
#
loop_
_entity.id
_entity.type
_entity.pdbx_description
1 polymer ?
#
loop_
_entity_poly.entity_id
_entity_poly.type
_entity_poly.pdbx_seq_one_letter_code
_entity_poly.pdbx_strand_id
1 'polypeptide(L)'
;MPAPSEFLSWVDASKDAFIARLSHAVSIPSISGDPAYRPRVQEMSDWLNAELKKVGVETKQVDLGNHVMDGQTLPLPHAILGKIGNDKNKKTVLIYGHFDVQPAALSDGWASEPFTLTTLPDGRLVGRGSSDDKGPVLGWLAVLQWHHETQTPLPVNLRFCFEGMEENGSEGLDELVEREREG
;
A
#
# COMPACT_ATOMS: atom_id res chain seq x y z
N MET A 1 15.92 4.90 20.10
CA MET A 1 16.59 3.60 20.23
C MET A 1 16.81 3.05 18.82
N PRO A 2 17.94 2.41 18.53
CA PRO A 2 18.11 1.68 17.27
C PRO A 2 17.12 0.51 17.19
N ALA A 3 16.85 0.03 15.98
CA ALA A 3 16.03 -1.16 15.80
C ALA A 3 16.69 -2.38 16.48
N PRO A 4 15.92 -3.28 17.12
CA PRO A 4 16.47 -4.48 17.74
C PRO A 4 17.22 -5.36 16.74
N SER A 5 18.31 -6.01 17.15
CA SER A 5 19.08 -6.92 16.28
C SER A 5 18.26 -8.11 15.80
N GLU A 6 17.31 -8.56 16.61
CA GLU A 6 16.40 -9.66 16.29
C GLU A 6 15.45 -9.26 15.17
N PHE A 7 15.02 -7.98 15.13
CA PHE A 7 14.21 -7.45 14.04
C PHE A 7 15.00 -7.46 12.72
N LEU A 8 16.23 -6.94 12.73
CA LEU A 8 17.06 -6.91 11.51
C LEU A 8 17.34 -8.33 10.99
N SER A 9 17.65 -9.27 11.88
CA SER A 9 17.88 -10.67 11.51
C SER A 9 16.62 -11.34 10.94
N TRP A 10 15.44 -11.01 11.49
CA TRP A 10 14.16 -11.49 10.97
C TRP A 10 13.83 -10.89 9.60
N VAL A 11 14.16 -9.61 9.36
CA VAL A 11 14.00 -8.97 8.05
C VAL A 11 14.84 -9.68 7.00
N ASP A 12 16.11 -9.95 7.31
CA ASP A 12 17.02 -10.65 6.40
C ASP A 12 16.52 -12.07 6.10
N ALA A 13 16.05 -12.80 7.13
CA ALA A 13 15.50 -14.15 6.97
C ALA A 13 14.17 -14.18 6.19
N SER A 14 13.39 -13.09 6.25
CA SER A 14 12.07 -12.98 5.60
C SER A 14 12.12 -12.38 4.20
N LYS A 15 13.32 -12.01 3.71
CA LYS A 15 13.53 -11.30 2.44
C LYS A 15 12.78 -11.90 1.26
N ASP A 16 12.88 -13.22 1.06
CA ASP A 16 12.25 -13.88 -0.09
C ASP A 16 10.72 -13.83 -0.01
N ALA A 17 10.14 -13.91 1.20
CA ALA A 17 8.70 -13.75 1.40
C ALA A 17 8.25 -12.31 1.12
N PHE A 18 9.05 -11.30 1.48
CA PHE A 18 8.76 -9.90 1.14
C PHE A 18 8.82 -9.65 -0.36
N ILE A 19 9.82 -10.20 -1.05
CA ILE A 19 9.93 -10.10 -2.50
C ILE A 19 8.74 -10.79 -3.18
N ALA A 20 8.32 -11.96 -2.69
CA ALA A 20 7.13 -12.64 -3.20
C ALA A 20 5.85 -11.81 -3.00
N ARG A 21 5.68 -11.20 -1.82
CA ARG A 21 4.55 -10.30 -1.55
C ARG A 21 4.56 -9.06 -2.46
N LEU A 22 5.73 -8.43 -2.65
CA LEU A 22 5.88 -7.32 -3.58
C LEU A 22 5.60 -7.75 -5.03
N SER A 23 6.06 -8.94 -5.43
CA SER A 23 5.80 -9.48 -6.76
C SER A 23 4.30 -9.65 -7.01
N HIS A 24 3.54 -10.12 -6.02
CA HIS A 24 2.10 -10.23 -6.12
C HIS A 24 1.44 -8.85 -6.24
N ALA A 25 1.81 -7.90 -5.39
CA ALA A 25 1.29 -6.53 -5.47
C ALA A 25 1.57 -5.87 -6.82
N VAL A 26 2.78 -6.02 -7.36
CA VAL A 26 3.16 -5.51 -8.69
C VAL A 26 2.38 -6.19 -9.81
N SER A 27 2.02 -7.48 -9.66
CA SER A 27 1.20 -8.19 -10.65
C SER A 27 -0.24 -7.69 -10.76
N ILE A 28 -0.70 -6.85 -9.83
CA ILE A 28 -1.99 -6.17 -9.91
C ILE A 28 -1.79 -4.81 -10.61
N PRO A 29 -2.14 -4.64 -11.90
CA PRO A 29 -1.98 -3.37 -12.60
C PRO A 29 -3.03 -2.35 -12.12
N SER A 30 -2.82 -1.76 -10.95
CA SER A 30 -3.69 -0.77 -10.33
C SER A 30 -3.49 0.62 -10.95
N ILE A 31 -3.74 0.75 -12.25
CA ILE A 31 -3.56 2.01 -12.99
C ILE A 31 -4.78 2.91 -12.76
N SER A 32 -4.60 4.03 -12.05
CA SER A 32 -5.70 4.95 -11.71
C SER A 32 -6.13 5.86 -12.86
N GLY A 33 -5.18 6.26 -13.71
CA GLY A 33 -5.39 7.13 -14.87
C GLY A 33 -5.99 6.48 -16.11
N ASP A 34 -6.40 5.20 -16.04
CA ASP A 34 -7.07 4.50 -17.14
C ASP A 34 -8.40 3.88 -16.66
N PRO A 35 -9.56 4.28 -17.25
CA PRO A 35 -10.87 3.77 -16.87
C PRO A 35 -10.97 2.24 -16.85
N ALA A 36 -10.29 1.57 -17.79
CA ALA A 36 -10.34 0.12 -17.95
C ALA A 36 -9.69 -0.62 -16.77
N TYR A 37 -8.79 0.03 -16.04
CA TYR A 37 -8.07 -0.54 -14.91
C TYR A 37 -8.71 -0.23 -13.56
N ARG A 38 -9.80 0.56 -13.50
CA ARG A 38 -10.50 0.86 -12.23
C ARG A 38 -10.82 -0.40 -11.39
N PRO A 39 -11.29 -1.52 -11.95
CA PRO A 39 -11.48 -2.76 -11.18
C PRO A 39 -10.19 -3.32 -10.58
N ARG A 40 -9.04 -3.14 -11.24
CA ARG A 40 -7.71 -3.57 -10.77
C ARG A 40 -7.21 -2.70 -9.62
N VAL A 41 -7.53 -1.40 -9.64
CA VAL A 41 -7.26 -0.50 -8.51
C VAL A 41 -8.07 -0.91 -7.27
N GLN A 42 -9.36 -1.23 -7.45
CA GLN A 42 -10.19 -1.75 -6.35
C GLN A 42 -9.68 -3.10 -5.83
N GLU A 43 -9.26 -4.02 -6.71
CA GLU A 43 -8.64 -5.29 -6.31
C GLU A 43 -7.39 -5.08 -5.45
N MET A 44 -6.56 -4.09 -5.79
CA MET A 44 -5.39 -3.74 -4.99
C MET A 44 -5.78 -3.20 -3.60
N SER A 45 -6.82 -2.37 -3.52
CA SER A 45 -7.40 -1.90 -2.24
C SER A 45 -7.86 -3.09 -1.39
N ASP A 46 -8.62 -4.02 -1.98
CA ASP A 46 -9.16 -5.18 -1.28
C ASP A 46 -8.04 -6.11 -0.78
N TRP A 47 -7.04 -6.36 -1.62
CA TRP A 47 -5.88 -7.18 -1.27
C TRP A 47 -5.04 -6.55 -0.14
N LEU A 48 -4.71 -5.26 -0.24
CA LEU A 48 -3.93 -4.56 0.77
C LEU A 48 -4.68 -4.50 2.11
N ASN A 49 -6.00 -4.25 2.06
CA ASN A 49 -6.86 -4.29 3.23
C ASN A 49 -6.84 -5.66 3.93
N ALA A 50 -6.86 -6.75 3.15
CA ALA A 50 -6.74 -8.10 3.69
C ALA A 50 -5.37 -8.36 4.31
N GLU A 51 -4.28 -7.92 3.68
CA GLU A 51 -2.92 -8.04 4.24
C GLU A 51 -2.77 -7.28 5.57
N LEU A 52 -3.30 -6.06 5.67
CA LEU A 52 -3.29 -5.27 6.91
C LEU A 52 -4.04 -5.99 8.05
N LYS A 53 -5.20 -6.58 7.76
CA LYS A 53 -5.97 -7.35 8.75
C LYS A 53 -5.19 -8.56 9.27
N LYS A 54 -4.41 -9.24 8.42
CA LYS A 54 -3.58 -10.41 8.83
C LYS A 54 -2.53 -10.06 9.87
N VAL A 55 -2.06 -8.82 9.92
CA VAL A 55 -1.06 -8.36 10.89
C VAL A 55 -1.67 -7.57 12.07
N GLY A 56 -2.99 -7.70 12.26
CA GLY A 56 -3.70 -7.16 13.42
C GLY A 56 -4.08 -5.68 13.32
N VAL A 57 -4.09 -5.09 12.12
CA VAL A 57 -4.63 -3.74 11.91
C VAL A 57 -6.16 -3.81 11.83
N GLU A 58 -6.84 -2.97 12.61
CA GLU A 58 -8.27 -2.72 12.44
C GLU A 58 -8.46 -1.78 11.25
N THR A 59 -9.15 -2.22 10.20
CA THR A 59 -9.32 -1.45 8.97
C THR A 59 -10.77 -1.16 8.61
N LYS A 60 -10.97 -0.04 7.91
CA LYS A 60 -12.21 0.42 7.29
C LYS A 60 -11.89 0.82 5.85
N GLN A 61 -12.50 0.14 4.87
CA GLN A 61 -12.51 0.65 3.50
C GLN A 61 -13.60 1.71 3.37
N VAL A 62 -13.27 2.85 2.79
CA VAL A 62 -14.13 4.03 2.75
C VAL A 62 -14.48 4.35 1.31
N ASP A 63 -15.78 4.44 1.04
CA ASP A 63 -16.31 4.95 -0.23
C ASP A 63 -16.03 6.46 -0.34
N LEU A 64 -15.41 6.85 -1.46
CA LEU A 64 -15.05 8.23 -1.78
C LEU A 64 -16.02 8.86 -2.79
N GLY A 65 -17.01 8.11 -3.28
CA GLY A 65 -17.97 8.57 -4.27
C GLY A 65 -17.54 8.19 -5.69
N ASN A 66 -17.82 9.07 -6.65
CA ASN A 66 -17.58 8.83 -8.07
C ASN A 66 -16.69 9.90 -8.67
N HIS A 67 -15.90 9.51 -9.66
CA HIS A 67 -15.04 10.37 -10.47
C HIS A 67 -15.43 10.24 -11.95
N VAL A 68 -15.43 11.37 -12.68
CA VAL A 68 -15.71 11.41 -14.12
C VAL A 68 -14.40 11.45 -14.89
N MET A 69 -14.11 10.37 -15.62
CA MET A 69 -12.88 10.22 -16.41
C MET A 69 -13.24 9.79 -17.83
N ASP A 70 -12.72 10.49 -18.83
CA ASP A 70 -13.04 10.26 -20.26
C ASP A 70 -14.55 10.20 -20.57
N GLY A 71 -15.33 11.04 -19.89
CA GLY A 71 -16.80 11.09 -20.02
C GLY A 71 -17.54 9.92 -19.37
N GLN A 72 -16.85 9.06 -18.63
CA GLN A 72 -17.42 7.94 -17.89
C GLN A 72 -17.47 8.25 -16.39
N THR A 73 -18.62 8.03 -15.76
CA THR A 73 -18.74 8.08 -14.30
C THR A 73 -18.32 6.73 -13.72
N LEU A 74 -17.29 6.73 -12.89
CA LEU A 74 -16.72 5.53 -12.29
C LEU A 74 -16.66 5.70 -10.76
N PRO A 75 -16.95 4.65 -9.96
CA PRO A 75 -16.72 4.71 -8.53
C PRO A 75 -15.23 4.90 -8.25
N LEU A 76 -14.89 5.83 -7.36
CA LEU A 76 -13.53 5.99 -6.87
C LEU A 76 -13.09 4.72 -6.14
N PRO A 77 -11.82 4.29 -6.26
CA PRO A 77 -11.29 3.21 -5.45
C PRO A 77 -11.44 3.52 -3.96
N HIS A 78 -11.81 2.53 -3.16
CA HIS A 78 -11.93 2.75 -1.73
C HIS A 78 -10.57 3.07 -1.09
N ALA A 79 -10.52 4.17 -0.33
CA ALA A 79 -9.41 4.41 0.59
C ALA A 79 -9.46 3.41 1.75
N ILE A 80 -8.30 3.10 2.32
CA ILE A 80 -8.15 2.25 3.50
C ILE A 80 -7.75 3.12 4.67
N LEU A 81 -8.65 3.23 5.65
CA LEU A 81 -8.31 3.77 6.96
C LEU A 81 -7.97 2.61 7.90
N GLY A 82 -6.82 2.66 8.54
CA GLY A 82 -6.35 1.63 9.46
C GLY A 82 -5.99 2.20 10.83
N LYS A 83 -6.14 1.40 11.88
CA LYS A 83 -5.62 1.73 13.21
C LYS A 83 -5.06 0.50 13.91
N ILE A 84 -3.98 0.69 14.66
CA ILE A 84 -3.45 -0.29 15.61
C ILE A 84 -2.90 0.44 16.83
N GLY A 85 -3.29 -0.02 18.01
CA GLY A 85 -2.98 0.64 19.28
C GLY A 85 -3.88 1.85 19.59
N ASN A 86 -4.15 2.02 20.88
CA ASN A 86 -4.91 3.15 21.43
C ASN A 86 -4.40 3.57 22.83
N ASP A 87 -3.10 3.39 23.07
CA ASP A 87 -2.46 3.72 24.34
C ASP A 87 -2.28 5.23 24.47
N LYS A 88 -2.94 5.85 25.45
CA LYS A 88 -2.88 7.30 25.70
C LYS A 88 -1.48 7.79 26.10
N ASN A 89 -0.60 6.90 26.53
CA ASN A 89 0.79 7.22 26.88
C ASN A 89 1.73 7.16 25.67
N LYS A 90 1.29 6.59 24.55
CA LYS A 90 2.06 6.52 23.30
C LYS A 90 1.69 7.66 22.36
N LYS A 91 2.66 8.10 21.58
CA LYS A 91 2.39 8.99 20.43
C LYS A 91 1.59 8.23 19.37
N THR A 92 0.83 8.97 18.57
CA THR A 92 0.12 8.43 17.40
C THR A 92 0.77 8.97 16.14
N VAL A 93 1.13 8.09 15.22
CA VAL A 93 1.71 8.44 13.92
C VAL A 93 0.74 8.02 12.82
N LEU A 94 0.44 8.93 11.91
CA LEU A 94 -0.28 8.63 10.67
C LEU A 94 0.74 8.25 9.59
N ILE A 95 0.51 7.12 8.95
CA ILE A 95 1.24 6.67 7.77
C ILE A 95 0.30 6.83 6.58
N TYR A 96 0.74 7.62 5.62
CA TYR A 96 0.12 7.76 4.31
C TYR A 96 0.91 6.95 3.27
N GLY A 97 0.23 6.53 2.22
CA GLY A 97 0.79 5.87 1.04
C GLY A 97 -0.30 5.63 0.01
N HIS A 98 0.07 5.21 -1.19
CA HIS A 98 -0.90 4.93 -2.24
C HIS A 98 -0.63 3.57 -2.89
N PHE A 99 -1.66 2.98 -3.49
CA PHE A 99 -1.58 1.65 -4.08
C PHE A 99 -1.93 1.63 -5.57
N ASP A 100 -2.33 2.76 -6.14
CA ASP A 100 -2.35 2.97 -7.58
C ASP A 100 -0.96 3.29 -8.13
N VAL A 101 -0.83 3.19 -9.45
CA VAL A 101 0.43 3.34 -10.16
C VAL A 101 0.23 3.99 -11.52
N GLN A 102 1.26 4.66 -12.05
CA GLN A 102 1.28 5.08 -13.45
C GLN A 102 1.11 3.92 -14.45
N PRO A 103 0.60 4.17 -15.68
CA PRO A 103 0.65 3.22 -16.78
C PRO A 103 2.09 2.78 -17.12
N ALA A 104 2.21 1.60 -17.72
CA ALA A 104 3.46 1.10 -18.29
C ALA A 104 3.21 -0.05 -19.28
N ALA A 105 3.94 -0.05 -20.39
CA ALA A 105 3.94 -1.13 -21.38
C ALA A 105 5.35 -1.43 -21.89
N LEU A 106 5.58 -2.65 -22.41
CA LEU A 106 6.84 -2.99 -23.09
C LEU A 106 7.19 -2.03 -24.23
N SER A 107 6.17 -1.56 -24.95
CA SER A 107 6.31 -0.59 -26.04
C SER A 107 6.92 0.74 -25.62
N ASP A 108 6.88 1.07 -24.33
CA ASP A 108 7.42 2.31 -23.77
C ASP A 108 8.95 2.22 -23.56
N GLY A 109 9.56 1.07 -23.86
CA GLY A 109 11.01 0.83 -23.73
C GLY A 109 11.41 0.03 -22.49
N TRP A 110 10.48 -0.68 -21.86
CA TRP A 110 10.80 -1.56 -20.74
C TRP A 110 11.61 -2.78 -21.19
N ALA A 111 12.64 -3.14 -20.41
CA ALA A 111 13.47 -4.32 -20.67
C ALA A 111 12.81 -5.65 -20.24
N SER A 112 11.76 -5.58 -19.41
CA SER A 112 10.97 -6.71 -18.90
C SER A 112 9.51 -6.30 -18.76
N GLU A 113 8.59 -7.25 -18.69
CA GLU A 113 7.16 -6.97 -18.51
C GLU A 113 6.91 -6.09 -17.27
N PRO A 114 6.28 -4.90 -17.40
CA PRO A 114 6.21 -3.93 -16.30
C PRO A 114 5.48 -4.46 -15.06
N PHE A 115 4.44 -5.27 -15.24
CA PHE A 115 3.65 -5.85 -14.15
C PHE A 115 4.13 -7.27 -13.77
N THR A 116 5.35 -7.65 -14.16
CA THR A 116 6.03 -8.85 -13.65
C THR A 116 7.31 -8.42 -12.95
N LEU A 117 7.35 -8.54 -11.62
CA LEU A 117 8.52 -8.14 -10.85
C LEU A 117 9.73 -9.00 -11.24
N THR A 118 10.78 -8.34 -11.75
CA THR A 118 12.00 -9.00 -12.20
C THR A 118 13.16 -8.63 -11.28
N THR A 119 13.93 -9.62 -10.84
CA THR A 119 15.18 -9.38 -10.10
C THR A 119 16.34 -9.33 -11.08
N LEU A 120 17.04 -8.20 -11.14
CA LEU A 120 18.23 -8.03 -11.96
C LEU A 120 19.45 -8.72 -11.34
N PRO A 121 20.53 -9.01 -12.12
CA PRO A 121 21.74 -9.63 -11.59
C PRO A 121 22.43 -8.85 -10.45
N ASP A 122 22.20 -7.54 -10.37
CA ASP A 122 22.71 -6.68 -9.30
C ASP A 122 21.79 -6.61 -8.07
N GLY A 123 20.71 -7.40 -8.05
CA GLY A 123 19.75 -7.50 -6.96
C GLY A 123 18.64 -6.46 -6.98
N ARG A 124 18.59 -5.54 -7.96
CA ARG A 124 17.47 -4.59 -8.08
C ARG A 124 16.19 -5.28 -8.48
N LEU A 125 15.08 -4.86 -7.89
CA LEU A 125 13.72 -5.33 -8.20
C LEU A 125 13.04 -4.35 -9.14
N VAL A 126 12.78 -4.77 -10.38
CA VAL A 126 12.23 -3.93 -11.44
C VAL A 126 10.81 -4.38 -11.77
N GLY A 127 9.87 -3.43 -11.66
CA GLY A 127 8.46 -3.59 -12.01
C GLY A 127 7.71 -2.30 -11.70
N ARG A 128 6.66 -1.98 -12.47
CA ARG A 128 5.82 -0.81 -12.22
C ARG A 128 5.19 -0.92 -10.83
N GLY A 129 5.33 0.13 -10.03
CA GLY A 129 4.86 0.16 -8.65
C GLY A 129 5.87 -0.32 -7.63
N SER A 130 7.03 -0.88 -8.02
CA SER A 130 7.96 -1.50 -7.07
C SER A 130 8.54 -0.51 -6.06
N SER A 131 8.81 0.73 -6.49
CA SER A 131 9.29 1.81 -5.62
C SER A 131 8.23 2.86 -5.30
N ASP A 132 7.19 2.96 -6.13
CA ASP A 132 6.24 4.07 -6.14
C ASP A 132 4.82 3.52 -6.34
N ASP A 133 4.08 3.19 -5.28
CA ASP A 133 4.49 3.20 -3.86
C ASP A 133 4.26 1.84 -3.16
N LYS A 134 4.10 0.76 -3.94
CA LYS A 134 3.81 -0.57 -3.37
C LYS A 134 4.94 -1.09 -2.49
N GLY A 135 6.20 -0.85 -2.86
CA GLY A 135 7.36 -1.24 -2.06
C GLY A 135 7.35 -0.64 -0.66
N PRO A 136 7.33 0.70 -0.52
CA PRO A 136 7.29 1.35 0.79
C PRO A 136 6.04 1.00 1.62
N VAL A 137 4.84 0.95 1.01
CA VAL A 137 3.60 0.50 1.71
C VAL A 137 3.78 -0.91 2.29
N LEU A 138 4.33 -1.84 1.52
CA LEU A 138 4.59 -3.20 1.98
C LEU A 138 5.76 -3.29 2.98
N GLY A 139 6.67 -2.33 2.96
CA GLY A 139 7.70 -2.17 3.99
C GLY A 139 7.08 -1.92 5.38
N TRP A 140 6.07 -1.05 5.47
CA TRP A 140 5.32 -0.85 6.71
C TRP A 140 4.60 -2.12 7.16
N LEU A 141 4.03 -2.87 6.23
CA LEU A 141 3.40 -4.15 6.52
C LEU A 141 4.40 -5.17 7.10
N ALA A 142 5.65 -5.21 6.60
CA ALA A 142 6.69 -6.08 7.15
C ALA A 142 7.06 -5.71 8.60
N VAL A 143 7.11 -4.42 8.93
CA VAL A 143 7.33 -3.95 10.32
C VAL A 143 6.19 -4.43 11.22
N LEU A 144 4.93 -4.24 10.79
CA LEU A 144 3.75 -4.67 11.54
C LEU A 144 3.73 -6.19 11.74
N GLN A 145 4.11 -6.94 10.70
CA GLN A 145 4.16 -8.40 10.74
C GLN A 145 5.11 -8.89 11.84
N TRP A 146 6.31 -8.32 11.96
CA TRP A 146 7.24 -8.71 13.02
C TRP A 146 6.66 -8.46 14.42
N HIS A 147 6.08 -7.28 14.64
CA HIS A 147 5.44 -6.94 15.91
C HIS A 147 4.27 -7.88 16.24
N HIS A 148 3.49 -8.26 15.23
CA HIS A 148 2.39 -9.21 15.37
C HIS A 148 2.89 -10.63 15.70
N GLU A 149 3.85 -11.16 14.94
CA GLU A 149 4.36 -12.53 15.13
C GLU A 149 5.10 -12.71 16.45
N THR A 150 5.89 -11.72 16.85
CA THR A 150 6.67 -11.77 18.10
C THR A 150 5.90 -11.32 19.33
N GLN A 151 4.67 -10.81 19.15
CA GLN A 151 3.88 -10.15 20.20
C GLN A 151 4.65 -8.99 20.88
N THR A 152 5.62 -8.40 20.18
CA THR A 152 6.38 -7.24 20.67
C THR A 152 5.51 -5.99 20.55
N PRO A 153 5.28 -5.23 21.64
CA PRO A 153 4.45 -4.02 21.56
C PRO A 153 5.04 -2.97 20.61
N LEU A 154 4.19 -2.39 19.76
CA LEU A 154 4.57 -1.22 18.97
C LEU A 154 4.96 -0.05 19.89
N PRO A 155 6.02 0.72 19.58
CA PRO A 155 6.44 1.86 20.39
C PRO A 155 5.49 3.07 20.29
N VAL A 156 4.62 3.10 19.28
CA VAL A 156 3.63 4.15 19.00
C VAL A 156 2.28 3.52 18.66
N ASN A 157 1.20 4.30 18.76
CA ASN A 157 -0.04 3.97 18.06
C ASN A 157 0.14 4.34 16.58
N LEU A 158 -0.42 3.53 15.67
CA LEU A 158 -0.39 3.83 14.24
C LEU A 158 -1.81 4.06 13.72
N ARG A 159 -1.90 5.00 12.79
CA ARG A 159 -3.04 5.22 11.91
C ARG A 159 -2.54 5.09 10.48
N PHE A 160 -3.38 4.58 9.59
CA PHE A 160 -3.07 4.42 8.18
C PHE A 160 -4.13 5.13 7.36
N CYS A 161 -3.71 5.80 6.30
CA CYS A 161 -4.57 6.31 5.25
C CYS A 161 -3.92 5.93 3.92
N PHE A 162 -4.45 4.90 3.26
CA PHE A 162 -3.96 4.47 1.95
C PHE A 162 -5.01 4.72 0.88
N GLU A 163 -4.61 5.31 -0.23
CA GLU A 163 -5.53 5.66 -1.32
C GLU A 163 -5.10 5.05 -2.67
N GLY A 164 -5.97 5.19 -3.67
CA GLY A 164 -5.78 4.59 -4.99
C GLY A 164 -5.94 5.57 -6.14
N MET A 165 -5.75 6.87 -5.91
CA MET A 165 -5.90 7.91 -6.91
C MET A 165 -4.75 8.93 -6.89
N GLU A 166 -3.63 8.68 -6.18
CA GLU A 166 -2.54 9.65 -6.01
C GLU A 166 -1.94 10.06 -7.36
N GLU A 167 -1.72 9.06 -8.23
CA GLU A 167 -1.16 9.24 -9.57
C GLU A 167 -2.15 9.91 -10.53
N ASN A 168 -3.38 10.13 -10.06
CA ASN A 168 -4.48 10.80 -10.74
C ASN A 168 -5.14 11.88 -9.86
N GLY A 169 -4.35 12.56 -9.02
CA GLY A 169 -4.73 13.80 -8.34
C GLY A 169 -5.50 13.65 -7.02
N SER A 170 -5.54 12.46 -6.43
CA SER A 170 -6.10 12.21 -5.09
C SER A 170 -7.57 12.60 -4.90
N GLU A 171 -8.38 12.50 -5.96
CA GLU A 171 -9.78 12.92 -5.91
C GLU A 171 -10.58 12.19 -4.80
N GLY A 172 -11.25 12.97 -3.95
CA GLY A 172 -12.02 12.48 -2.80
C GLY A 172 -11.23 12.35 -1.48
N LEU A 173 -9.89 12.47 -1.52
CA LEU A 173 -9.06 12.34 -0.31
C LEU A 173 -9.17 13.56 0.61
N ASP A 174 -9.18 14.78 0.07
CA ASP A 174 -9.30 16.00 0.87
C ASP A 174 -10.62 16.02 1.65
N GLU A 175 -11.73 15.66 1.01
CA GLU A 175 -13.03 15.53 1.69
C GLU A 175 -13.04 14.43 2.75
N LEU A 176 -12.34 13.31 2.50
CA LEU A 176 -12.17 12.25 3.50
C LEU A 176 -11.41 12.77 4.73
N VAL A 177 -10.29 13.46 4.52
CA VAL A 177 -9.46 14.01 5.61
C VAL A 177 -10.26 14.98 6.46
N GLU A 178 -11.01 15.90 5.83
CA GLU A 178 -11.85 16.85 6.55
C GLU A 178 -12.97 16.14 7.33
N ARG A 179 -13.60 15.12 6.73
CA ARG A 179 -14.66 14.33 7.38
C ARG A 179 -14.17 13.55 8.60
N GLU A 180 -12.94 13.03 8.57
CA GLU A 180 -12.38 12.17 9.61
C GLU A 180 -11.48 12.94 10.61
N ARG A 181 -11.44 14.28 10.51
CA ARG A 181 -10.53 15.15 11.30
C ARG A 181 -10.71 15.05 12.82
N GLU A 182 -11.90 14.69 13.31
CA GLU A 182 -12.26 14.68 14.74
C GLU A 182 -12.12 13.31 15.42
N GLY A 183 -11.69 12.28 14.67
CA GLY A 183 -11.26 10.98 15.22
C GLY A 183 -12.26 9.84 15.14
#